data_AF-A0A5R8P117-F1
#
_entry.id   AF-A0A5R8P117-F1
#
_cell.length_a   1.000
_cell.length_b   1.000
_cell.length_c   1.000
_cell.angle_alpha   90.00
_cell.angle_beta   90.00
_cell.angle_gamma   90.00
#
_symmetry.space_group_name_H-M   'P 1'
#
loop_
_entity.id
_entity.type
_entity.pdbx_description
1 polymer ?
#
loop_
_entity_poly.entity_id
_entity_poly.type
_entity_poly.pdbx_seq_one_letter_code
_entity_poly.pdbx_strand_id
1 'polypeptide(L)' 'MRTTIDLPDDLHSRAVAIARDTRRSLSQTVADLVRRGLDNSSTSTNELGRSPTTGLRTITLGKVITSEDVRSLEDE' A
#
# COMPACT_ATOMS: atom_id res chain seq x y z
N MET A 1 -16.44 -14.01 -7.17
CA MET A 1 -17.14 -13.74 -8.46
C MET A 1 -16.10 -13.75 -9.58
N ARG A 2 -16.42 -14.28 -10.77
CA ARG A 2 -15.51 -14.25 -11.93
C ARG A 2 -15.92 -13.10 -12.83
N THR A 3 -14.97 -12.21 -13.09
CA THR A 3 -15.16 -11.02 -13.92
C THR A 3 -14.14 -11.04 -15.04
N THR A 4 -14.56 -10.74 -16.26
CA THR A 4 -13.66 -10.51 -17.40
C THR A 4 -13.45 -9.02 -17.54
N ILE A 5 -12.19 -8.59 -17.63
CA ILE A 5 -11.80 -7.20 -17.81
C ILE A 5 -10.83 -7.10 -18.98
N ASP A 6 -10.92 -6.03 -19.76
CA ASP A 6 -9.90 -5.71 -20.76
C ASP A 6 -8.74 -5.01 -20.06
N LEU A 7 -7.53 -5.56 -20.25
CA LEU A 7 -6.31 -5.04 -19.65
C LEU A 7 -5.32 -4.67 -20.76
N PRO A 8 -4.81 -3.41 -20.82
CA PRO A 8 -3.74 -3.04 -21.73
C PRO A 8 -2.54 -3.99 -21.62
N ASP A 9 -1.89 -4.24 -22.76
CA ASP A 9 -0.82 -5.26 -22.86
C ASP A 9 0.36 -5.00 -21.90
N ASP A 10 0.74 -3.73 -21.71
CA ASP A 10 1.76 -3.32 -20.73
C ASP A 10 1.35 -3.69 -19.29
N LEU A 11 0.09 -3.47 -18.91
CA LEU A 11 -0.39 -3.81 -17.57
C LEU A 11 -0.47 -5.32 -17.36
N HIS A 12 -0.90 -6.06 -18.39
CA HIS A 12 -0.89 -7.52 -18.35
C HIS A 12 0.54 -8.06 -18.17
N SER A 13 1.49 -7.56 -18.95
CA SER A 13 2.91 -7.94 -18.87
C SER A 13 3.50 -7.65 -17.47
N ARG A 14 3.21 -6.49 -16.89
CA ARG A 14 3.64 -6.14 -15.53
C ARG A 14 3.02 -7.05 -14.47
N ALA A 15 1.72 -7.33 -14.57
CA ALA A 15 1.03 -8.21 -13.64
C ALA A 15 1.58 -9.65 -13.68
N VAL A 16 1.91 -10.15 -14.87
CA VAL A 16 2.57 -11.46 -15.05
C VAL A 16 3.97 -11.48 -14.42
N ALA A 17 4.78 -10.44 -14.63
CA ALA A 17 6.10 -10.33 -14.01
C ALA A 17 6.01 -10.34 -12.47
N ILE A 18 5.11 -9.54 -11.88
CA ILE A 18 4.90 -9.49 -10.43
C ILE A 18 4.43 -10.85 -9.89
N ALA A 19 3.49 -11.50 -10.58
CA ALA A 19 2.99 -12.81 -10.17
C ALA A 19 4.11 -13.87 -10.17
N ARG A 20 4.97 -13.85 -11.19
CA ARG A 20 6.13 -14.73 -11.30
C ARG A 20 7.14 -14.51 -10.17
N ASP A 21 7.50 -13.25 -9.92
CA ASP A 21 8.49 -12.89 -8.90
C ASP A 21 7.99 -13.17 -7.48
N THR A 22 6.68 -12.99 -7.24
CA THR A 22 6.06 -13.28 -5.94
C THR A 22 5.59 -14.73 -5.77
N ARG A 23 5.77 -15.58 -6.80
CA ARG A 23 5.29 -16.98 -6.86
C ARG A 23 3.79 -17.13 -6.55
N ARG A 24 2.97 -16.20 -7.06
CA ARG A 24 1.51 -16.19 -6.89
C ARG A 24 0.81 -16.36 -8.23
N SER A 25 -0.46 -16.74 -8.20
CA SER A 25 -1.27 -16.78 -9.42
C SER A 25 -1.58 -15.36 -9.93
N LEU A 26 -1.72 -15.20 -11.25
CA LEU A 26 -2.06 -13.91 -11.86
C LEU A 26 -3.35 -13.33 -11.28
N SER A 27 -4.41 -14.15 -11.13
CA SER A 27 -5.68 -13.72 -10.57
C SER A 27 -5.56 -13.19 -9.14
N GLN A 28 -4.75 -13.84 -8.31
CA GLN A 28 -4.51 -13.39 -6.93
C GLN A 28 -3.71 -12.08 -6.89
N THR A 29 -2.69 -11.97 -7.74
CA THR A 29 -1.89 -10.74 -7.87
C THR A 29 -2.73 -9.57 -8.34
N VAL A 30 -3.56 -9.76 -9.38
CA VAL A 30 -4.46 -8.71 -9.89
C VAL A 30 -5.45 -8.28 -8.82
N ALA A 31 -6.07 -9.22 -8.09
CA ALA A 31 -7.00 -8.87 -7.02
C ALA A 31 -6.34 -8.04 -5.90
N ASP A 32 -5.10 -8.38 -5.52
CA ASP A 32 -4.33 -7.66 -4.51
C ASP A 32 -3.92 -6.26 -4.99
N LEU A 33 -3.47 -6.14 -6.25
CA LEU A 33 -3.12 -4.85 -6.85
C LEU A 33 -4.34 -3.92 -6.96
N VAL A 34 -5.49 -4.44 -7.38
CA VAL A 34 -6.74 -3.67 -7.45
C VAL A 34 -7.16 -3.20 -6.06
N ARG A 35 -7.13 -4.08 -5.05
CA ARG A 35 -7.43 -3.71 -3.66
C ARG A 35 -6.52 -2.57 -3.18
N ARG A 36 -5.21 -2.72 -3.34
CA ARG A 36 -4.22 -1.67 -2.99
C ARG A 36 -4.48 -0.36 -3.72
N GLY A 37 -4.84 -0.40 -5.00
CA GLY A 37 -5.16 0.80 -5.78
C GLY A 37 -6.39 1.53 -5.25
N LEU A 38 -7.42 0.77 -4.86
CA LEU A 38 -8.65 1.32 -4.29
C LEU A 38 -8.43 1.87 -2.87
N ASP A 39 -7.69 1.16 -2.01
CA ASP A 39 -7.38 1.63 -0.64
C ASP A 39 -6.54 2.92 -0.64
N ASN A 40 -5.60 3.05 -1.59
CA ASN A 40 -4.79 4.27 -1.75
C ASN A 40 -5.59 5.44 -2.34
N SER A 41 -6.74 5.22 -2.97
CA SER A 41 -7.60 6.30 -3.46
C SER A 41 -8.41 6.97 -2.35
N SER A 42 -8.70 6.23 -1.27
CA SER A 42 -9.42 6.72 -0.09
C SER A 42 -8.53 7.53 0.84
N THR A 43 -7.23 7.27 0.80
CA THR A 43 -6.23 8.06 1.50
C THR A 43 -5.84 9.18 0.56
N SER A 44 -6.56 10.31 0.62
CA SER A 44 -6.14 11.59 0.01
C SER A 44 -4.63 11.65 0.08
N THR A 45 -3.98 11.68 -1.10
CA THR A 45 -2.52 11.76 -1.26
C THR A 45 -1.96 12.55 -0.10
N ASN A 46 -1.40 11.84 0.88
CA ASN A 46 -0.91 12.43 2.10
C ASN A 46 0.08 13.48 1.62
N GLU A 47 -0.30 14.75 1.72
CA GLU A 47 0.47 15.86 1.22
C GLU A 47 1.77 15.80 2.00
N LEU A 48 2.77 15.13 1.42
CA LEU A 48 4.03 14.89 2.08
C LEU A 48 4.60 16.26 2.39
N GLY A 49 4.49 16.66 3.66
CA GLY A 49 4.88 17.97 4.13
C GLY A 49 6.32 18.20 3.72
N ARG A 50 6.66 19.42 3.32
CA ARG A 50 8.03 19.78 3.00
C ARG A 50 8.67 20.36 4.25
N SER A 51 9.85 19.89 4.62
CA SER A 51 10.60 20.47 5.75
C SER A 51 10.92 21.94 5.42
N PRO A 52 10.57 22.90 6.29
CA PRO A 52 10.87 24.32 6.08
C PRO A 52 12.37 24.61 6.16
N THR A 53 13.15 23.75 6.83
CA THR A 53 14.60 23.93 7.01
C THR A 53 15.41 23.34 5.87
N THR A 54 15.00 22.19 5.32
CA THR A 54 15.80 21.45 4.33
C THR A 54 15.16 21.36 2.95
N GLY A 55 13.86 21.66 2.81
CA GLY A 55 13.12 21.54 1.56
C GLY A 55 12.84 20.08 1.13
N LEU A 56 13.27 19.09 1.91
CA LEU A 56 13.06 17.67 1.63
C LEU A 56 11.63 17.23 1.97
N ARG A 57 11.18 16.13 1.36
CA ARG A 57 9.88 15.50 1.66
C ARG A 57 9.94 14.86 3.04
N THR A 58 8.95 15.17 3.86
CA THR A 58 8.79 14.61 5.21
C THR A 58 7.60 13.67 5.23
N ILE A 59 7.78 12.50 5.85
CA ILE A 59 6.74 11.50 6.10
C ILE A 59 6.56 11.38 7.61
N THR A 60 5.31 11.43 8.08
CA THR A 60 4.99 11.11 9.48
C THR A 60 4.64 9.63 9.54
N LEU A 61 5.54 8.82 10.11
CA LEU A 61 5.38 7.37 10.16
C LEU A 61 4.77 6.98 11.53
N GLY A 62 3.43 6.97 11.60
CA GLY A 62 2.68 6.47 12.76
C GLY A 62 2.91 7.21 14.09
N LYS A 63 2.37 6.64 15.17
CA LYS A 63 2.60 7.08 16.56
C LYS A 63 3.77 6.28 17.13
N VAL A 64 4.73 6.95 17.78
CA VAL A 64 5.78 6.28 18.55
C VAL A 64 5.12 5.54 19.71
N ILE A 65 5.29 4.22 19.75
CA ILE A 65 4.82 3.38 20.86
C ILE A 65 5.87 3.43 21.97
N THR A 66 5.45 3.86 23.16
CA THR A 66 6.31 3.94 24.35
C THR A 66 6.09 2.74 25.27
N SER A 67 7.01 2.54 26.22
CA SER A 67 6.83 1.51 27.26
C SER A 67 5.58 1.74 28.11
N GLU A 68 5.13 3.00 28.25
CA GLU A 68 3.88 3.34 28.92
C GLU A 68 2.67 2.84 28.11
N ASP A 69 2.66 3.07 26.78
CA ASP A 69 1.59 2.58 25.89
C ASP A 69 1.47 1.04 25.91
N VAL A 70 2.58 0.32 26.15
CA VAL A 70 2.59 -1.14 26.31
C VAL A 70 2.01 -1.55 27.66
N ARG A 71 2.43 -0.89 28.75
CA ARG A 71 1.97 -1.20 30.11
C ARG A 71 0.47 -1.03 30.25
N SER A 72 -0.10 0.04 29.67
CA SER A 72 -1.54 0.29 29.72
C SER A 72 -2.41 -0.76 29.01
N LEU A 73 -1.83 -1.60 28.13
CA LEU A 73 -2.56 -2.67 27.44
C LEU A 73 -2.56 -4.00 28.21
N GLU A 74 -1.68 -4.18 29.20
CA GLU A 74 -1.59 -5.41 30.00
C GLU A 74 -2.53 -5.39 31.22
N ASP A 75 -3.05 -4.21 31.58
CA ASP A 75 -3.96 -3.97 32.70
C ASP A 75 -5.47 -4.11 32.34
N GLU A 76 -5.80 -4.54 31.10
CA GLU A 76 -7.18 -4.75 30.60
C GLU A 76 -7.50 -6.23 30.30
#